data_AF-A0A9Q4CZI9-F1
#
_entry.id   AF-A0A9Q4CZI9-F1
#
_cell.length_a   1.000
_cell.length_b   1.000
_cell.length_c   1.000
_cell.angle_alpha   90.00
_cell.angle_beta   90.00
_cell.angle_gamma   90.00
#
_symmetry.space_group_name_H-M   'P 1'
#
loop_
_entity.id
_entity.type
_entity.pdbx_description
1 polymer ?
#
loop_
_entity_poly.entity_id
_entity_poly.type
_entity_poly.pdbx_seq_one_letter_code
_entity_poly.pdbx_strand_id
1 'polypeptide(L)' 'MESQIALTKFGHACVRLEKAGRRLVIDPGTFTDVPAALEGAEHILVTHEHADHLDDGPVLEFLAANPEVT' A
#
# COMPACT_ATOMS: atom_id res chain seq x y z
N MET A 1 -23.25 12.27 2.24
CA MET A 1 -22.82 11.38 1.14
C MET A 1 -21.32 11.14 1.30
N GLU A 2 -20.94 10.40 2.36
CA GLU A 2 -19.53 10.18 2.78
C GLU A 2 -19.18 8.68 2.90
N SER A 3 -19.95 7.81 2.24
CA SER A 3 -19.80 6.36 2.37
C SER A 3 -18.98 5.71 1.26
N GLN A 4 -18.58 6.46 0.23
CA GLN A 4 -17.91 5.89 -0.93
C GLN A 4 -16.39 5.74 -0.67
N ILE A 5 -15.88 4.55 -0.97
CA ILE A 5 -14.46 4.20 -0.92
C ILE A 5 -13.99 4.04 -2.36
N ALA A 6 -12.87 4.65 -2.71
CA ALA A 6 -12.19 4.37 -3.98
C ALA A 6 -11.22 3.19 -3.78
N LEU A 7 -11.27 2.23 -4.69
CA LEU A 7 -10.32 1.11 -4.74
C LEU A 7 -9.52 1.23 -6.04
N THR A 8 -8.20 1.25 -5.93
CA THR A 8 -7.28 1.22 -7.08
C THR A 8 -6.42 -0.04 -7.00
N LYS A 9 -6.31 -0.78 -8.11
CA LYS A 9 -5.46 -1.96 -8.21
C LYS A 9 -4.14 -1.60 -8.90
N PHE A 10 -3.02 -1.92 -8.27
CA PHE A 10 -1.67 -1.58 -8.77
C PHE A 10 -0.92 -2.77 -9.38
N GLY A 11 -1.51 -3.97 -9.33
CA GLY A 11 -0.90 -5.20 -9.83
C GLY A 11 -1.21 -6.35 -8.88
N HIS A 12 -1.25 -7.59 -9.38
CA HIS A 12 -1.46 -8.80 -8.57
C HIS A 12 -2.50 -8.65 -7.43
N ALA A 13 -2.05 -8.67 -6.17
CA ALA A 13 -2.83 -8.49 -4.95
C ALA A 13 -2.80 -7.05 -4.40
N CYS A 14 -1.93 -6.18 -4.94
CA CYS A 14 -1.78 -4.83 -4.45
C CYS A 14 -2.99 -3.95 -4.78
N VAL A 15 -3.63 -3.45 -3.72
CA VAL A 15 -4.72 -2.48 -3.83
C VAL A 15 -4.51 -1.33 -2.85
N ARG A 16 -4.95 -0.13 -3.25
CA ARG A 16 -5.08 1.02 -2.35
C ARG A 16 -6.55 1.35 -2.16
N LEU A 17 -6.96 1.51 -0.90
CA LEU A 17 -8.26 2.03 -0.51
C LEU A 17 -8.12 3.49 -0.13
N GLU A 18 -8.96 4.34 -0.69
CA GLU A 18 -9.02 5.77 -0.33
C GLU A 18 -10.42 6.16 0.16
N LYS A 19 -10.47 6.84 1.31
CA LYS A 19 -11.70 7.38 1.87
C LYS A 19 -11.40 8.65 2.66
N ALA A 20 -12.12 9.73 2.36
CA ALA A 20 -11.96 11.03 3.05
C ALA A 20 -10.50 11.51 3.09
N GLY A 21 -9.77 11.34 1.97
CA GLY A 21 -8.36 11.70 1.84
C GLY A 21 -7.38 10.72 2.50
N ARG A 22 -7.87 9.70 3.22
CA ARG A 22 -7.05 8.71 3.90
C ARG A 22 -6.77 7.50 3.04
N ARG A 23 -5.56 6.96 3.13
CA ARG A 23 -5.07 5.90 2.23
C ARG A 23 -4.52 4.70 2.99
N LEU A 24 -5.03 3.52 2.66
CA LEU A 24 -4.56 2.21 3.11
C LEU A 24 -4.08 1.41 1.90
N VAL A 25 -2.83 0.95 1.93
CA VAL A 25 -2.27 0.04 0.91
C VAL A 25 -2.27 -1.38 1.45
N ILE A 26 -2.65 -2.34 0.60
CA ILE A 26 -2.67 -3.76 0.91
C ILE A 26 -1.75 -4.46 -0.08
N ASP A 27 -0.90 -5.36 0.42
CA ASP A 27 -0.02 -6.27 -0.34
C ASP A 27 0.86 -5.62 -1.43
N PRO A 28 1.72 -4.64 -1.09
CA PRO A 28 2.68 -4.07 -2.03
C PRO A 28 3.82 -5.06 -2.37
N GLY A 29 3.51 -6.10 -3.15
CA GLY A 29 4.44 -7.14 -3.57
C GLY A 29 5.18 -6.86 -4.89
N THR A 30 6.13 -7.72 -5.25
CA THR A 30 7.10 -7.55 -6.35
C THR A 30 6.49 -7.43 -7.76
N PHE A 31 5.19 -7.74 -7.93
CA PHE A 31 4.45 -7.57 -9.20
C PHE A 31 3.71 -6.22 -9.28
N THR A 32 4.08 -5.27 -8.44
CA THR A 32 3.45 -3.96 -8.28
C THR A 32 4.48 -2.86 -8.55
N ASP A 33 4.04 -1.73 -9.08
CA ASP A 33 4.78 -0.47 -8.91
C ASP A 33 4.63 0.01 -7.46
N VAL A 34 5.47 -0.52 -6.58
CA VAL A 34 5.40 -0.29 -5.12
C VAL A 34 5.50 1.21 -4.76
N PRO A 35 6.44 2.00 -5.32
CA PRO A 35 6.48 3.45 -5.06
C PRO A 35 5.17 4.17 -5.39
N ALA A 36 4.54 3.85 -6.53
CA ALA A 36 3.26 4.47 -6.90
C ALA A 36 2.10 4.03 -5.98
N ALA A 37 2.10 2.76 -5.57
CA ALA A 37 1.09 2.25 -4.65
C ALA A 37 1.17 2.93 -3.27
N LEU A 38 2.39 3.12 -2.74
CA LEU A 38 2.66 3.69 -1.41
C LEU A 38 2.47 5.21 -1.31
N GLU A 39 2.26 5.93 -2.42
CA GLU A 39 2.13 7.39 -2.41
C GLU A 39 1.03 7.92 -1.46
N GLY A 40 1.47 8.56 -0.38
CA GLY A 40 0.60 9.10 0.68
C GLY A 40 -0.13 8.03 1.49
N ALA A 41 0.37 6.80 1.52
CA ALA A 41 -0.13 5.75 2.40
C ALA A 41 0.03 6.17 3.87
N GLU A 42 -1.02 6.00 4.67
CA GLU A 42 -0.94 6.14 6.14
C GLU A 42 -0.76 4.79 6.82
N HIS A 43 -1.24 3.72 6.16
CA HIS A 43 -1.20 2.37 6.68
C HIS A 43 -0.84 1.40 5.55
N ILE A 44 -0.05 0.38 5.89
CA ILE A 44 0.28 -0.73 4.99
C ILE A 44 -0.15 -2.04 5.66
N LEU A 45 -0.99 -2.82 4.98
CA LEU A 45 -1.36 -4.17 5.42
C LEU A 45 -0.71 -5.20 4.51
N VAL A 46 -0.04 -6.16 5.13
CA VAL A 46 0.53 -7.32 4.46
C VAL A 46 -0.23 -8.55 4.92
N THR A 47 -0.82 -9.30 3.99
CA THR A 47 -1.57 -10.51 4.30
C THR A 47 -0.65 -11.67 4.70
N HIS A 48 0.47 -11.84 4.00
CA HIS A 48 1.51 -12.82 4.29
C HIS A 48 2.84 -12.44 3.60
N GLU A 49 3.93 -13.11 3.99
CA GLU A 49 5.31 -12.72 3.66
C GLU A 49 5.83 -13.16 2.28
N HIS A 50 5.00 -13.78 1.44
CA HIS A 50 5.45 -14.14 0.10
C HIS A 50 5.77 -12.89 -0.73
N ALA A 51 6.79 -13.00 -1.60
CA ALA A 51 7.31 -11.86 -2.36
C ALA A 51 6.26 -11.20 -3.28
N ASP A 52 5.29 -11.97 -3.78
CA ASP A 52 4.18 -11.45 -4.58
C ASP A 52 3.17 -10.62 -3.78
N HIS A 53 3.26 -10.64 -2.45
CA HIS A 53 2.47 -9.84 -1.51
C HIS A 53 3.29 -8.79 -0.73
N LEU A 54 4.61 -8.96 -0.60
CA LEU A 54 5.50 -8.01 0.05
C LEU A 54 6.84 -7.90 -0.68
N ASP A 55 7.13 -6.73 -1.24
CA ASP A 55 8.47 -6.33 -1.68
C ASP A 55 9.16 -5.59 -0.54
N ASP A 56 9.96 -6.31 0.24
CA ASP A 56 10.52 -5.84 1.51
C ASP A 56 11.42 -4.62 1.33
N GLY A 57 12.29 -4.60 0.33
CA GLY A 57 13.23 -3.51 0.08
C GLY A 57 12.54 -2.14 -0.07
N PRO A 58 11.70 -1.94 -1.09
CA PRO A 58 10.99 -0.68 -1.31
C PRO A 58 10.04 -0.30 -0.17
N VAL A 59 9.39 -1.28 0.47
CA VAL A 59 8.48 -1.01 1.60
C VAL A 59 9.26 -0.53 2.82
N LEU A 60 10.39 -1.17 3.15
CA LEU A 60 11.23 -0.75 4.27
C LEU A 60 11.89 0.60 4.00
N GLU A 61 12.30 0.89 2.76
CA GLU A 61 12.80 2.21 2.36
C GLU A 61 11.74 3.29 2.57
N PHE A 62 10.50 3.02 2.15
CA PHE A 62 9.37 3.93 2.36
C PHE A 62 9.07 4.15 3.85
N LEU A 63 9.02 3.10 4.66
CA LEU A 63 8.76 3.19 6.10
C LEU A 63 9.88 3.93 6.84
N ALA A 64 11.14 3.74 6.42
CA ALA A 64 12.27 4.48 6.99
C ALA A 64 12.17 5.99 6.72
N ALA A 65 11.61 6.38 5.56
CA ALA A 65 11.39 7.77 5.20
C ALA A 65 10.11 8.38 5.83
N ASN A 66 9.13 7.55 6.21
CA ASN A 66 7.82 7.96 6.73
C ASN A 66 7.52 7.22 8.05
N PRO A 67 8.22 7.55 9.15
CA PRO A 67 8.15 6.79 10.41
C PRO A 67 6.79 6.84 11.12
N GLU A 68 5.87 7.70 10.68
CA GLU A 68 4.49 7.77 11.14
C GLU A 68 3.56 6.74 10.50
N VAL A 69 3.98 6.14 9.37
CA VAL A 69 3.22 5.09 8.68
C VAL A 69 3.33 3.79 9.49
N THR A 70 2.19 3.10 9.63
CA THR A 70 2.12 1.82 10.37
C THR A 70 1.77 0.64 9.48
#